data_AF-A0A2P7SPV4-F1
#
_entry.id   AF-A0A2P7SPV4-F1
#
_cell.length_a   1.000
_cell.length_b   1.000
_cell.length_c   1.000
_cell.angle_alpha   90.00
_cell.angle_beta   90.00
_cell.angle_gamma   90.00
#
_symmetry.space_group_name_H-M   'P 1'
#
loop_
_entity.id
_entity.type
_entity.pdbx_description
1 polymer ?
#
loop_
_entity_poly.entity_id
_entity_poly.type
_entity_poly.pdbx_seq_one_letter_code
_entity_poly.pdbx_strand_id
1 'polypeptide(L)' 'MRLNCELSLWDLADPSAAAQAAIEVYGPDAATAAAHCALAAHFDGRDADYRFWCKVFAHLEGRRPAGEPGRWLHRSDLN' A
#
# COMPACT_ATOMS: atom_id res chain seq x y z
N MET A 1 -10.95 24.63 26.77
CA MET A 1 -10.26 23.41 27.26
C MET A 1 -10.19 22.45 26.08
N ARG A 2 -8.97 22.07 25.65
CA ARG A 2 -8.67 21.42 24.36
C ARG A 2 -9.23 20.00 24.30
N LEU A 3 -10.23 19.77 23.45
CA LEU A 3 -10.67 18.44 23.02
C LEU A 3 -9.79 18.07 21.81
N ASN A 4 -8.63 17.45 22.01
CA ASN A 4 -7.81 16.86 20.94
C ASN A 4 -6.77 15.94 21.61
N CYS A 5 -7.19 14.72 21.98
CA CYS A 5 -6.26 13.62 22.15
C CYS A 5 -6.54 12.70 20.97
N GLU A 6 -5.69 12.84 19.97
CA GLU A 6 -5.92 12.65 18.54
C GLU A 6 -6.04 11.17 18.15
N LEU A 7 -7.27 10.67 18.00
CA LEU A 7 -7.49 9.55 17.10
C LEU A 7 -7.41 10.12 15.69
N SER A 8 -6.31 9.87 14.97
CA SER A 8 -6.27 10.22 13.55
C SER A 8 -7.28 9.35 12.80
N LEU A 9 -7.85 9.86 11.71
CA LEU A 9 -8.69 9.07 10.79
C LEU A 9 -8.02 7.72 10.45
N TRP A 10 -6.68 7.73 10.39
CA TRP A 10 -5.84 6.60 10.04
C TRP A 10 -5.60 5.61 11.18
N ASP A 11 -5.86 5.97 12.43
CA ASP A 11 -5.89 5.03 13.56
C ASP A 11 -7.16 4.16 13.54
N LEU A 12 -8.23 4.66 12.90
CA LEU A 12 -9.51 3.97 12.72
C LEU A 12 -9.63 3.27 11.35
N ALA A 13 -8.82 3.67 10.38
CA ALA A 13 -8.83 3.08 9.04
C ALA A 13 -8.20 1.69 9.05
N ASP A 14 -8.81 0.74 8.33
CA ASP A 14 -8.23 -0.59 8.10
C ASP A 14 -7.18 -0.51 6.97
N PRO A 15 -5.90 -0.79 7.24
CA PRO A 15 -4.85 -0.79 6.22
C PRO A 15 -5.12 -1.80 5.09
N SER A 16 -5.82 -2.90 5.37
CA SER A 16 -6.16 -3.90 4.35
C SER A 16 -7.24 -3.38 3.39
N ALA A 17 -8.25 -2.68 3.90
CA ALA A 17 -9.26 -2.04 3.08
C ALA A 17 -8.66 -0.92 2.22
N ALA A 18 -7.76 -0.11 2.77
CA ALA A 18 -7.05 0.93 2.03
C ALA A 18 -6.11 0.35 0.96
N ALA A 19 -5.43 -0.76 1.25
CA ALA A 19 -4.62 -1.47 0.26
C ALA A 19 -5.49 -2.01 -0.89
N GLN A 20 -6.65 -2.58 -0.58
CA GLN A 20 -7.59 -3.07 -1.60
C GLN A 20 -8.11 -1.92 -2.48
N ALA A 21 -8.51 -0.81 -1.87
CA ALA A 21 -8.91 0.40 -2.60
C ALA A 21 -7.77 0.95 -3.47
N ALA A 22 -6.53 0.93 -2.97
CA ALA A 22 -5.37 1.34 -3.75
C ALA A 22 -5.13 0.40 -4.96
N ILE A 23 -5.33 -0.91 -4.81
CA ILE A 23 -5.28 -1.86 -5.93
C ILE A 23 -6.42 -1.59 -6.93
N GLU A 24 -7.62 -1.31 -6.46
CA GLU A 24 -8.76 -1.03 -7.36
C GLU A 24 -8.56 0.26 -8.16
N VAL A 25 -7.96 1.28 -7.56
CA VAL A 25 -7.73 2.59 -8.20
C VAL A 25 -6.47 2.61 -9.06
N TYR A 26 -5.37 2.05 -8.56
CA TYR A 26 -4.03 2.19 -9.17
C TYR A 26 -3.50 0.87 -9.76
N GLY A 27 -4.15 -0.26 -9.51
CA GLY A 27 -3.77 -1.57 -10.05
C GLY A 27 -2.32 -1.95 -9.71
N PRO A 28 -1.44 -2.14 -10.71
CA PRO A 28 -0.04 -2.51 -10.49
C PRO A 28 0.77 -1.44 -9.75
N ASP A 29 0.36 -0.17 -9.81
CA ASP A 29 1.07 0.95 -9.19
C ASP A 29 0.60 1.25 -7.75
N ALA A 30 -0.28 0.41 -7.19
CA ALA A 30 -0.83 0.60 -5.84
C ALA A 30 0.26 0.73 -4.77
N ALA A 31 1.33 -0.06 -4.85
CA ALA A 31 2.45 0.01 -3.91
C ALA A 31 3.19 1.36 -4.05
N THR A 32 3.42 1.81 -5.28
CA THR A 32 4.04 3.12 -5.56
C THR A 32 3.18 4.27 -5.04
N ALA A 33 1.86 4.21 -5.24
CA ALA A 33 0.93 5.20 -4.72
C ALA A 33 0.95 5.26 -3.18
N ALA A 34 0.93 4.11 -2.50
CA ALA A 34 1.02 4.04 -1.04
C ALA A 34 2.36 4.60 -0.52
N ALA A 35 3.48 4.29 -1.17
CA ALA A 35 4.79 4.83 -0.82
C ALA A 35 4.86 6.36 -1.00
N HIS A 36 4.28 6.87 -2.10
CA HIS A 36 4.20 8.31 -2.34
C HIS A 36 3.37 9.02 -1.27
N CYS A 37 2.21 8.45 -0.88
CA CYS A 37 1.38 8.98 0.19
C CYS A 37 2.09 8.96 1.54
N ALA A 38 2.83 7.91 1.86
CA ALA A 38 3.66 7.86 3.06
C ALA A 38 4.70 8.98 3.07
N LEU A 39 5.43 9.16 1.96
CA LEU A 39 6.47 10.17 1.86
C LEU A 39 5.91 11.60 1.99
N ALA A 40 4.78 11.88 1.33
CA ALA A 40 4.10 13.17 1.44
C ALA A 40 3.64 13.45 2.89
N ALA A 41 3.09 12.45 3.58
CA ALA A 41 2.69 12.57 4.98
C ALA A 41 3.88 12.85 5.91
N HIS A 42 5.04 12.23 5.64
CA HIS A 42 6.26 12.47 6.40
C HIS A 42 6.75 13.93 6.27
N PHE A 43 6.74 14.48 5.06
CA PHE A 43 7.11 15.89 4.84
C PHE A 43 6.12 16.88 5.45
N ASP A 44 4.84 16.51 5.53
CA ASP A 44 3.79 17.30 6.19
C ASP A 44 3.81 17.18 7.73
N GLY A 45 4.70 16.36 8.31
CA GLY A 45 4.75 16.13 9.76
C GLY A 45 3.57 15.33 10.31
N ARG A 46 2.82 14.63 9.45
CA ARG A 46 1.69 13.77 9.83
C ARG A 46 2.17 12.34 10.10
N ASP A 47 2.77 12.13 11.27
CA ASP A 47 3.36 10.84 11.64
C ASP A 47 2.36 9.68 11.67
N ALA A 48 1.10 9.94 12.04
CA ALA A 48 0.05 8.92 12.06
C ALA A 48 -0.30 8.43 10.64
N ASP A 49 -0.50 9.36 9.71
CA ASP A 49 -0.69 9.08 8.28
C ASP A 49 0.50 8.30 7.71
N TYR A 50 1.74 8.74 8.01
CA TYR A 50 2.96 8.06 7.55
C TYR A 50 2.96 6.59 7.98
N ARG A 51 2.73 6.31 9.26
CA ARG A 51 2.72 4.94 9.81
C ARG A 51 1.61 4.09 9.19
N PHE A 52 0.45 4.68 8.91
CA PHE A 52 -0.64 3.99 8.24
C PHE A 52 -0.27 3.59 6.80
N TRP A 53 0.22 4.53 5.99
CA TRP A 53 0.60 4.25 4.62
C TRP A 53 1.79 3.29 4.52
N CYS A 54 2.71 3.28 5.48
CA CYS A 54 3.73 2.23 5.59
C CYS A 54 3.14 0.82 5.80
N LYS A 55 2.09 0.69 6.62
CA LYS A 55 1.39 -0.60 6.81
C LYS A 55 0.66 -1.04 5.53
N VAL A 56 0.00 -0.10 4.85
CA VAL A 56 -0.64 -0.35 3.54
C VAL A 56 0.40 -0.82 2.53
N PHE A 57 1.54 -0.13 2.43
CA PHE A 57 2.64 -0.50 1.56
C PHE A 57 3.20 -1.90 1.86
N ALA A 58 3.44 -2.22 3.13
CA ALA A 58 3.92 -3.54 3.54
C ALA A 58 2.92 -4.66 3.17
N HIS A 59 1.61 -4.38 3.28
CA HIS A 59 0.56 -5.32 2.86
C HIS A 59 0.53 -5.51 1.34
N LEU A 60 0.76 -4.45 0.58
CA LEU A 60 0.82 -4.51 -0.89
C LEU A 60 2.07 -5.24 -1.39
N GLU A 61 3.24 -4.98 -0.81
CA GLU A 61 4.48 -5.69 -1.16
C GLU A 61 4.43 -7.18 -0.76
N GLY A 62 3.81 -7.51 0.37
CA GLY A 62 3.57 -8.91 0.77
C GLY A 62 2.56 -9.65 -0.12
N ARG A 63 1.65 -8.91 -0.78
CA ARG A 63 0.71 -9.43 -1.77
C ARG A 63 1.26 -9.47 -3.18
N ARG A 64 2.31 -8.71 -3.48
CA ARG A 64 3.01 -8.79 -4.75
C ARG A 64 3.56 -10.22 -4.80
N PRO A 65 3.11 -11.08 -5.73
CA PRO A 65 3.77 -12.37 -5.88
C PRO A 65 5.23 -12.04 -6.17
N ALA A 66 6.11 -12.37 -5.22
CA ALA A 66 7.55 -12.28 -5.40
C ALA A 66 7.82 -12.92 -6.75
N GLY A 67 8.25 -12.08 -7.72
CA GLY A 67 7.97 -12.29 -9.14
C GLY A 67 8.05 -13.76 -9.51
N GLU A 68 6.97 -14.33 -10.04
CA GLU A 68 6.96 -15.73 -10.46
C GLU A 68 8.25 -16.05 -11.21
N PRO A 69 9.17 -16.88 -10.67
CA PRO A 69 10.18 -17.52 -11.49
C PRO A 69 9.47 -18.67 -12.22
N GLY A 70 8.53 -18.34 -13.11
CA GLY A 70 7.61 -19.32 -13.69
C GLY A 70 7.17 -19.04 -15.13
N ARG A 71 7.37 -17.82 -15.64
CA ARG A 71 7.04 -17.50 -17.04
C ARG A 71 8.24 -17.72 -17.98
N TRP A 72 8.90 -18.87 -17.91
CA TRP A 72 9.89 -19.26 -18.93
C TRP A 72 9.74 -20.68 -19.50
N LEU A 73 8.67 -21.43 -19.23
CA LEU A 73 8.43 -22.71 -19.92
C LEU A 73 6.94 -23.02 -20.07
N HIS A 74 6.29 -22.47 -21.10
CA HIS A 74 5.25 -23.17 -21.89
C HIS A 74 4.75 -22.29 -23.04
N ARG A 75 5.59 -22.09 -24.04
CA ARG A 75 5.15 -21.76 -25.40
C ARG A 75 6.15 -22.38 -26.36
N SER A 76 5.88 -23.62 -26.75
CA SER A 76 6.37 -24.38 -27.91
C SER A 76 6.26 -25.87 -27.53
N ASP A 77 5.06 -26.41 -27.40
CA ASP A 77 4.47 -27.17 -28.52
C ASP A 77 4.71 -26.51 -29.89
N LEU A 78 5.79 -26.93 -30.54
CA LEU A 78 5.91 -26.93 -31.99
C LEU A 78 6.23 -28.37 -32.39
N ASN A 79 5.15 -29.07 -32.70
CA ASN A 79 5.07 -30.17 -33.64
C ASN A 79 5.93 -29.92 -34.89
#